data_AF-A0A2M7AJB4-F1
#
_entry.id   AF-A0A2M7AJB4-F1
#
_cell.length_a   1.000
_cell.length_b   1.000
_cell.length_c   1.000
_cell.angle_alpha   90.00
_cell.angle_beta   90.00
_cell.angle_gamma   90.00
#
_symmetry.space_group_name_H-M   'P 1'
#
loop_
_entity.id
_entity.type
_entity.pdbx_description
1 polymer ?
#
loop_
_entity_poly.entity_id
_entity_poly.type
_entity_poly.pdbx_seq_one_letter_code
_entity_poly.pdbx_strand_id
1 'polypeptide(L)' 'GKIGQLKEFHLRMATDALVPTSKGFKAISFLNLDKRNIVENYHWYTDLPDTLDYNLIKKTTSLVVEFVRCLNVHE' A
#
# COMPACT_ATOMS: atom_id res chain seq x y z
N GLY A 1 -18.33 33.01 1.92
CA GLY A 1 -18.11 32.07 0.82
C GLY A 1 -16.70 32.21 0.31
N LYS A 2 -15.88 31.16 0.46
CA LYS A 2 -14.72 30.78 -0.36
C LYS A 2 -14.11 29.55 0.31
N ILE A 3 -14.74 28.41 0.04
CA ILE A 3 -14.17 27.09 0.35
C ILE A 3 -13.00 26.96 -0.62
N GLY A 4 -11.78 26.96 -0.09
CA GLY A 4 -10.56 26.78 -0.87
C GLY A 4 -10.67 25.51 -1.70
N GLN A 5 -10.16 25.57 -2.93
CA GLN A 5 -10.11 24.44 -3.86
C GLN A 5 -9.60 23.20 -3.13
N LEU A 6 -10.50 22.24 -2.90
CA LEU A 6 -10.11 20.87 -2.59
C LEU A 6 -9.32 20.40 -3.80
N LYS A 7 -8.00 20.23 -3.66
CA LYS A 7 -7.21 19.46 -4.61
C LYS A 7 -7.97 18.16 -4.82
N GLU A 8 -8.33 17.84 -6.06
CA GLU A 8 -8.89 16.53 -6.39
C GLU A 8 -7.88 15.47 -5.95
N PHE A 9 -8.14 14.83 -4.81
CA PHE A 9 -7.48 13.59 -4.46
C PHE A 9 -8.11 12.53 -5.35
N HIS A 10 -7.54 12.33 -6.54
CA HIS A 10 -7.79 11.11 -7.28
C HIS A 10 -7.25 9.96 -6.42
N LEU A 11 -8.15 9.28 -5.73
CA LEU A 11 -7.84 8.13 -4.89
C LEU A 11 -7.49 6.97 -5.83
N ARG A 12 -6.26 6.97 -6.35
CA ARG A 12 -5.83 6.00 -7.37
C ARG A 12 -5.65 4.59 -6.81
N MET A 13 -5.55 4.45 -5.48
CA MET A 13 -5.46 3.16 -4.78
C MET A 13 -6.16 3.23 -3.42
N ALA A 14 -7.46 2.95 -3.42
CA ALA A 14 -8.21 2.70 -2.18
C ALA A 14 -7.85 1.31 -1.65
N THR A 15 -6.89 1.23 -0.75
CA THR A 15 -6.61 -0.02 -0.02
C THR A 15 -7.41 -0.07 1.28
N ASP A 16 -7.37 -1.21 1.95
CA ASP A 16 -8.02 -1.39 3.25
C ASP A 16 -7.51 -0.44 4.34
N ALA A 17 -6.33 0.18 4.17
CA ALA A 17 -5.83 1.21 5.08
C ALA A 17 -6.68 2.50 5.06
N LEU A 18 -7.48 2.74 4.00
CA LEU A 18 -8.35 3.91 3.92
C LEU A 18 -9.36 3.97 5.07
N VAL A 19 -9.99 2.84 5.39
CA VAL A 19 -11.05 2.76 6.41
C VAL A 19 -10.56 3.09 7.83
N PRO A 20 -9.44 2.53 8.33
CA PRO A 20 -8.89 2.94 9.62
C PRO A 20 -8.35 4.38 9.58
N THR A 21 -7.69 4.79 8.50
CA THR A 21 -7.21 6.19 8.36
C THR A 21 -8.36 7.18 8.40
N SER A 22 -9.49 6.90 7.75
CA SER A 22 -10.67 7.78 7.81
C SER A 22 -11.29 7.89 9.21
N LYS A 23 -10.93 6.99 10.12
CA LYS A 23 -11.35 6.98 11.53
C LYS A 23 -10.29 7.53 12.48
N GLY A 24 -9.19 8.09 11.97
CA GLY A 24 -8.13 8.70 12.77
C GLY A 24 -7.03 7.74 13.25
N PHE A 25 -7.07 6.47 12.83
CA PHE A 25 -5.99 5.53 13.12
C PHE A 25 -4.81 5.74 12.17
N LYS A 26 -3.58 5.62 12.70
CA LYS A 26 -2.38 5.53 11.87
C LYS A 26 -2.40 4.16 11.18
N ALA A 27 -2.53 4.15 9.85
CA ALA A 27 -2.52 2.94 9.05
C ALA A 27 -1.63 3.13 7.81
N ILE A 28 -1.08 2.03 7.31
CA ILE A 28 -0.17 2.01 6.16
C ILE A 28 -0.46 0.76 5.30
N SER A 29 -0.25 0.88 3.98
CA SER A 29 -0.24 -0.27 3.06
C SER A 29 1.10 -0.36 2.35
N PHE A 30 1.63 -1.58 2.24
CA PHE A 30 2.81 -1.90 1.44
C PHE A 30 2.34 -2.50 0.11
N LEU A 31 2.70 -1.89 -1.00
CA LEU A 31 2.22 -2.26 -2.34
C LEU A 31 3.41 -2.32 -3.31
N ASN A 32 3.38 -3.27 -4.23
CA ASN A 32 4.32 -3.31 -5.35
C ASN A 32 3.80 -2.40 -6.47
N LEU A 33 4.58 -1.40 -6.86
CA LEU A 33 4.21 -0.43 -7.87
C LEU A 33 5.31 -0.28 -8.92
N ASP A 34 4.90 -0.12 -10.17
CA ASP A 34 5.80 0.23 -11.27
C ASP A 34 6.15 1.73 -11.24
N LYS A 35 6.94 2.18 -12.24
CA LYS A 35 7.35 3.59 -12.39
C LYS A 35 6.19 4.56 -12.62
N ARG A 36 5.00 4.06 -12.93
CA ARG A 36 3.75 4.83 -13.13
C ARG A 36 2.87 4.83 -11.87
N ASN A 37 3.35 4.27 -10.76
CA ASN A 37 2.62 4.11 -9.51
C ASN A 37 1.34 3.25 -9.64
N ILE A 38 1.40 2.21 -10.47
CA ILE A 38 0.31 1.22 -10.59
C ILE A 38 0.80 -0.18 -10.22
N VAL A 39 -0.11 -1.01 -9.72
CA VAL A 39 0.14 -2.43 -9.51
C VAL A 39 0.17 -3.10 -10.87
N GLU A 40 1.32 -3.67 -11.24
CA GLU A 40 1.45 -4.45 -12.46
C GLU A 40 0.43 -5.61 -12.43
N ASN A 41 -0.05 -6.04 -13.61
CA ASN A 41 -0.98 -7.16 -13.84
C ASN A 41 -2.24 -7.29 -12.94
N TYR A 42 -2.54 -6.33 -12.07
CA TYR A 42 -3.68 -6.38 -11.15
C TYR A 42 -5.01 -6.45 -11.90
N HIS A 43 -5.87 -7.39 -11.50
CA HIS A 43 -7.14 -7.71 -12.17
C HIS A 43 -7.00 -8.16 -13.63
N TRP A 44 -5.83 -8.67 -14.03
CA TRP A 44 -5.60 -9.16 -15.38
C TRP A 44 -5.40 -10.68 -15.40
N TYR A 45 -5.59 -11.30 -16.57
CA TYR A 45 -5.44 -12.76 -16.72
C TYR A 45 -3.99 -13.24 -16.50
N THR A 46 -3.03 -12.32 -16.47
CA THR A 46 -1.61 -12.60 -16.19
C THR A 46 -1.26 -12.49 -14.70
N ASP A 47 -2.22 -12.23 -13.81
CA ASP A 47 -2.03 -12.30 -12.36
C ASP A 47 -1.96 -13.76 -11.92
N LEU A 48 -0.81 -14.39 -12.17
CA LEU A 48 -0.59 -15.83 -12.02
C LEU A 48 0.63 -16.11 -11.13
N PRO A 49 0.68 -17.23 -10.41
CA PRO A 49 1.81 -17.61 -9.56
C PRO A 49 3.17 -17.60 -10.29
N ASP A 50 3.17 -17.93 -11.57
CA ASP A 50 4.37 -17.99 -12.41
C ASP A 50 4.97 -16.59 -12.68
N THR A 51 4.19 -15.52 -12.49
CA THR A 51 4.64 -14.13 -12.67
C THR A 51 5.22 -13.51 -11.39
N LEU A 52 5.20 -14.25 -10.27
CA LEU A 52 5.66 -13.75 -8.98
C LEU A 52 7.18 -13.74 -8.86
N ASP A 53 7.73 -12.61 -8.41
CA ASP A 53 9.11 -12.54 -7.91
C ASP A 53 9.17 -12.96 -6.44
N TYR A 54 9.53 -14.23 -6.20
CA TYR A 54 9.67 -14.78 -4.86
C TYR A 54 10.78 -14.12 -4.03
N ASN A 55 11.81 -13.56 -4.66
CA ASN A 55 12.85 -12.82 -3.93
C ASN A 55 12.31 -11.48 -3.42
N LEU A 56 11.49 -10.80 -4.22
CA LEU A 56 10.80 -9.58 -3.79
C LEU A 56 9.84 -9.88 -2.63
N ILE A 57 9.03 -10.94 -2.74
CA ILE A 57 8.11 -11.37 -1.67
C ILE A 57 8.87 -11.61 -0.37
N LYS A 58 10.00 -12.34 -0.43
CA LYS A 58 10.84 -12.60 0.74
C LYS A 58 11.37 -11.31 1.38
N LYS A 59 11.92 -10.40 0.56
CA LYS A 59 12.46 -9.11 1.03
C LYS A 59 11.38 -8.23 1.68
N THR A 60 10.23 -8.09 1.02
CA THR A 60 9.10 -7.31 1.53
C THR A 60 8.56 -7.90 2.83
N THR A 61 8.47 -9.23 2.92
CA THR A 61 8.05 -9.91 4.16
C THR A 61 9.03 -9.60 5.30
N SER A 62 10.34 -9.70 5.06
CA SER A 62 11.35 -9.35 6.07
C SER A 62 11.25 -7.89 6.51
N LEU A 63 11.04 -6.96 5.57
CA LEU A 63 10.84 -5.54 5.87
C LEU A 63 9.61 -5.30 6.77
N VAL A 64 8.46 -5.89 6.42
CA VAL A 64 7.21 -5.70 7.18
C VAL A 64 7.33 -6.30 8.58
N VAL A 65 7.94 -7.48 8.72
CA VAL A 65 8.21 -8.08 10.03
C VAL A 65 9.06 -7.17 10.90
N GLU A 66 10.13 -6.60 10.33
CA GLU A 66 10.99 -5.69 11.09
C GLU A 66 10.29 -4.39 11.44
N PHE A 67 9.50 -3.83 10.51
CA PHE A 67 8.68 -2.64 10.75
C PHE A 67 7.74 -2.86 11.95
N VAL A 68 7.03 -3.99 12.00
CA VAL A 68 6.14 -4.32 13.12
C VAL A 68 6.91 -4.49 14.42
N ARG A 69 8.10 -5.12 14.40
CA ARG A 69 8.95 -5.23 15.59
C ARG A 69 9.36 -3.87 16.12
N CYS A 70 9.76 -2.94 15.26
CA CYS A 70 10.14 -1.58 15.67
C CYS A 70 8.97 -0.82 16.28
N LEU A 71 7.72 -1.05 15.83
CA LEU A 71 6.55 -0.43 16.45
C LEU A 71 6.34 -0.90 17.89
N ASN A 72 6.59 -2.17 18.18
CA ASN A 72 6.41 -2.76 19.51
C ASN A 72 7.52 -2.40 20.52
N VAL A 73 8.61 -1.77 20.09
CA VAL A 73 9.72 -1.33 20.98
C VAL A 73 9.46 0.07 21.55
N HIS A 74 8.43 0.77 21.06
CA HIS A 74 8.11 2.15 21.44
C HIS A 74 6.79 2.29 22.23
N GLU A 75 6.24 1.20 22.76
CA GLU A 75 5.23 1.19 23.83
C GLU A 75 5.87 0.79 25.17
#